data_AF-A0A2E0XRC3-F1
#
_entry.id   AF-A0A2E0XRC3-F1
#
_cell.length_a   1.000
_cell.length_b   1.000
_cell.length_c   1.000
_cell.angle_alpha   90.00
_cell.angle_beta   90.00
_cell.angle_gamma   90.00
#
_symmetry.space_group_name_H-M   'P 1'
#
loop_
_entity.id
_entity.type
_entity.pdbx_description
1 polymer ?
#
loop_
_entity_poly.entity_id
_entity_poly.type
_entity_poly.pdbx_seq_one_letter_code
_entity_poly.pdbx_strand_id
1 'polypeptide(L)'
;MIDGEETFIVGSFAAAKKGPAAGRTKGGQGMKLMVVANDQAIPLGGCRCSASPAEVTLVEATLASLQPKASIQPLIADKADDSQS
;
A
#
# COMPACT_ATOMS: atom_id res chain seq x y z
N MET A 1 5.23 11.85 -26.57
CA MET A 1 5.56 10.57 -25.93
C MET A 1 6.44 10.92 -24.75
N ILE A 2 6.07 10.46 -23.56
CA ILE A 2 6.86 10.63 -22.35
C ILE A 2 7.39 9.22 -22.08
N ASP A 3 8.64 8.97 -22.44
CA ASP A 3 9.29 7.65 -22.33
C ASP A 3 9.86 7.46 -20.91
N GLY A 4 8.99 7.55 -19.90
CA GLY A 4 9.34 7.26 -18.51
C GLY A 4 8.46 6.13 -18.01
N GLU A 5 9.04 4.98 -17.66
CA GLU A 5 8.31 3.98 -16.90
C GLU A 5 8.10 4.57 -15.49
N GLU A 6 6.86 4.89 -15.15
CA GLU A 6 6.47 5.38 -13.81
C GLU A 6 5.93 4.22 -12.96
N THR A 7 6.13 4.29 -11.65
CA THR A 7 5.42 3.41 -10.70
C THR A 7 4.58 4.20 -9.73
N PHE A 8 3.49 3.60 -9.27
CA PHE A 8 2.54 4.18 -8.35
C PHE A 8 2.42 3.29 -7.13
N ILE A 9 2.52 3.85 -5.93
CA ILE A 9 2.08 3.17 -4.70
C ILE A 9 0.68 3.65 -4.33
N VAL A 10 -0.21 2.70 -4.04
CA VAL A 10 -1.59 2.98 -3.66
C VAL A 10 -1.97 2.19 -2.42
N GLY A 11 -2.47 2.90 -1.41
CA GLY A 11 -3.05 2.33 -0.20
C GLY A 11 -4.57 2.21 -0.28
N SER A 12 -5.11 1.10 0.22
CA SER A 12 -6.54 0.91 0.42
C SER A 12 -6.83 0.28 1.79
N PHE A 13 -7.96 0.68 2.39
CA PHE A 13 -8.41 0.19 3.69
C PHE A 13 -9.76 -0.52 3.58
N ALA A 14 -9.83 -1.71 4.19
CA ALA A 14 -11.05 -2.49 4.33
C ALA A 14 -11.38 -2.69 5.81
N ALA A 15 -12.52 -2.15 6.27
CA ALA A 15 -12.98 -2.34 7.63
C ALA A 15 -13.34 -3.82 7.91
N ALA A 16 -13.07 -4.29 9.13
CA ALA A 16 -13.45 -5.62 9.55
C ALA A 16 -14.99 -5.78 9.57
N LYS A 17 -15.49 -6.86 8.95
CA LYS A 17 -16.90 -7.20 8.99
C LYS A 17 -17.28 -7.77 10.37
N LYS A 18 -18.47 -7.43 10.83
CA LYS A 18 -19.02 -7.94 12.09
C LYS A 18 -19.54 -9.36 11.91
N GLY A 19 -19.02 -10.31 12.68
CA GLY A 19 -19.56 -11.67 12.76
C GLY A 19 -20.65 -11.80 13.85
N PRO A 20 -21.50 -12.84 13.81
CA PRO A 20 -22.57 -13.05 14.79
C PRO A 20 -22.07 -13.21 16.24
N ALA A 21 -20.81 -13.63 16.43
CA ALA A 21 -20.15 -13.73 17.73
C ALA A 21 -19.19 -12.55 18.05
N ALA A 22 -19.02 -11.60 17.13
CA ALA A 22 -18.15 -10.45 17.34
C ALA A 22 -18.96 -9.30 17.97
N GLY A 23 -18.52 -8.82 19.14
CA GLY A 23 -19.08 -7.64 19.80
C GLY A 23 -18.98 -6.37 18.93
N ARG A 24 -19.20 -5.18 19.52
CA ARG A 24 -18.92 -3.91 18.81
C ARG A 24 -17.48 -3.93 18.31
N THR A 25 -17.27 -3.84 17.00
CA THR A 25 -15.95 -3.62 16.43
C THR A 25 -15.47 -2.25 16.87
N LYS A 26 -14.29 -2.18 17.49
CA LYS A 26 -13.66 -0.90 17.82
C LYS A 26 -13.20 -0.26 16.50
N GLY A 27 -13.36 1.06 16.36
CA GLY A 27 -12.82 1.80 15.21
C GLY A 27 -11.32 1.50 15.05
N GLY A 28 -10.89 1.28 13.80
CA GLY A 28 -9.52 0.87 13.49
C GLY A 28 -9.30 -0.65 13.34
N GLN A 29 -10.31 -1.50 13.54
CA GLN A 29 -10.23 -2.90 13.15
C GLN A 29 -10.49 -3.07 11.65
N GLY A 30 -9.48 -3.51 10.92
CA GLY A 30 -9.55 -3.71 9.47
C GLY A 30 -8.21 -4.15 8.89
N MET A 31 -8.17 -4.18 7.56
CA MET A 31 -7.00 -4.52 6.77
C MET A 31 -6.57 -3.30 5.97
N LYS A 32 -5.26 -3.04 5.89
CA LYS A 32 -4.67 -2.16 4.88
C LYS A 32 -3.96 -3.00 3.84
N LEU A 33 -4.13 -2.62 2.58
CA LEU A 33 -3.43 -3.19 1.43
C LEU A 33 -2.68 -2.05 0.75
N MET A 34 -1.37 -2.19 0.61
CA MET A 34 -0.53 -1.31 -0.20
C MET A 34 -0.07 -2.10 -1.43
N VAL A 35 -0.11 -1.47 -2.60
CA VAL A 35 0.30 -2.09 -3.86
C VAL A 35 1.17 -1.10 -4.63
N VAL A 36 2.26 -1.59 -5.21
CA VAL A 36 3.02 -0.87 -6.23
C VAL A 36 2.65 -1.42 -7.59
N ALA A 37 2.27 -0.55 -8.52
CA ALA A 37 1.92 -0.90 -9.89
C ALA A 37 2.66 0.00 -10.89
N ASN A 38 2.86 -0.48 -12.11
CA ASN A 38 3.38 0.35 -13.21
C ASN A 38 2.26 1.21 -13.85
N ASP A 39 2.64 1.99 -14.86
CA ASP A 39 1.77 2.79 -15.73
C ASP A 39 0.63 1.99 -16.39
N GLN A 40 0.81 0.68 -16.58
CA GLN A 40 -0.20 -0.23 -17.12
C GLN A 40 -1.13 -0.85 -16.05
N ALA A 41 -1.04 -0.38 -14.79
CA ALA A 41 -1.75 -0.93 -13.64
C ALA A 41 -1.46 -2.41 -13.36
N ILE A 42 -0.28 -2.90 -13.77
CA ILE A 42 0.20 -4.24 -13.46
C ILE A 42 0.86 -4.21 -12.08
N PRO A 43 0.40 -5.03 -11.11
CA PRO A 43 1.01 -5.10 -9.79
C PRO A 43 2.44 -5.64 -9.85
N LEU A 44 3.39 -4.89 -9.31
CA LEU A 44 4.80 -5.27 -9.19
C LEU A 44 5.13 -5.86 -7.80
N GLY A 45 4.34 -5.48 -6.80
CA GLY A 45 4.46 -5.96 -5.41
C GLY A 45 3.37 -5.36 -4.54
N GLY A 46 3.25 -5.86 -3.31
CA GLY A 46 2.25 -5.40 -2.37
C GLY A 46 2.46 -5.93 -0.97
N CYS A 47 1.98 -5.19 0.04
CA CYS A 47 1.96 -5.66 1.41
C CYS A 47 0.55 -5.55 2.02
N ARG A 48 0.25 -6.48 2.94
CA ARG A 48 -1.02 -6.52 3.66
C ARG A 48 -0.76 -6.50 5.16
N CYS A 49 -1.33 -5.53 5.85
CA CYS A 49 -1.19 -5.39 7.29
C CYS A 49 -2.56 -5.19 7.98
N SER A 50 -2.59 -5.48 9.28
CA SER A 50 -3.70 -5.00 10.12
C SER A 50 -3.80 -3.48 10.01
N ALA A 51 -4.94 -2.88 10.30
CA ALA A 51 -5.13 -1.45 10.10
C ALA A 51 -4.49 -0.53 11.17
N SER A 52 -3.89 -1.10 12.21
CA SER A 52 -3.25 -0.37 13.30
C SER A 52 -1.96 0.39 12.94
N PRO A 53 -1.05 -0.10 12.06
CA PRO A 53 0.16 0.62 11.68
C PRO A 53 -0.14 1.90 10.89
N ALA A 54 0.74 2.89 11.06
CA ALA A 54 0.77 4.08 10.23
C ALA A 54 1.13 3.72 8.78
N GLU A 55 0.48 4.37 7.81
CA GLU A 55 0.67 4.09 6.38
C GLU A 55 2.10 4.34 5.89
N VAL A 56 2.76 5.33 6.48
CA VAL A 56 4.17 5.65 6.23
C VAL A 56 5.11 4.47 6.47
N THR A 57 4.80 3.60 7.44
CA THR A 57 5.60 2.40 7.74
C THR A 57 5.31 1.26 6.75
N LEU A 58 4.22 1.35 5.99
CA LEU A 58 3.84 0.35 4.99
C LEU A 58 4.51 0.59 3.64
N VAL A 59 4.95 1.81 3.34
CA VAL A 59 5.65 2.14 2.09
C VAL A 59 6.92 1.30 1.96
N GLU A 60 7.79 1.34 2.98
CA GLU A 60 9.04 0.56 3.01
C GLU A 60 8.78 -0.96 2.90
N ALA A 61 7.79 -1.46 3.64
CA ALA A 61 7.38 -2.86 3.58
C ALA A 61 6.84 -3.27 2.20
N THR A 62 6.19 -2.35 1.49
CA THR A 62 5.68 -2.57 0.13
C THR A 62 6.82 -2.59 -0.87
N LEU A 63 7.78 -1.67 -0.76
CA LEU A 63 8.96 -1.64 -1.62
C LEU A 63 9.84 -2.88 -1.43
N ALA A 64 9.97 -3.38 -0.20
CA ALA A 64 10.69 -4.63 0.08
C ALA A 64 10.04 -5.87 -0.55
N SER A 65 8.74 -5.80 -0.92
CA SER A 65 8.05 -6.89 -1.62
C SER A 65 8.31 -6.93 -3.12
N LEU A 66 8.94 -5.88 -3.69
CA LEU A 66 9.23 -5.80 -5.11
C LEU A 66 10.28 -6.85 -5.52
N GLN A 67 10.13 -7.39 -6.72
CA GLN A 67 11.18 -8.22 -7.29
C GLN A 67 12.42 -7.39 -7.59
N PRO A 68 13.65 -7.93 -7.43
CA PRO A 68 14.91 -7.19 -7.67
C PRO A 68 15.05 -6.58 -9.07
N LYS A 69 14.23 -7.03 -10.02
CA LYS A 69 14.22 -6.58 -11.42
C LYS A 69 13.12 -5.54 -11.73
N ALA A 70 12.30 -5.18 -10.73
CA ALA A 70 11.36 -4.07 -10.83
C ALA A 70 12.14 -2.75 -10.79
N SER A 71 12.78 -2.40 -11.91
CA SER A 71 13.53 -1.16 -12.09
C SER A 71 12.62 -0.15 -12.73
N ILE A 72 11.73 0.47 -11.96
CA ILE A 72 10.88 1.52 -12.49
C ILE A 72 10.82 2.66 -11.47
N GLN A 73 11.72 3.62 -11.65
CA GLN A 73 11.75 4.90 -10.94
C GLN A 73 11.56 6.02 -11.98
N PRO A 74 10.69 7.00 -11.70
CA PRO A 74 10.29 7.44 -10.36
C PRO A 74 9.06 6.72 -9.76
N LEU A 75 9.05 6.62 -8.43
CA LEU A 75 7.89 6.18 -7.62
C LEU A 75 7.02 7.39 -7.29
N ILE A 76 5.74 7.31 -7.65
CA ILE A 76 4.71 8.30 -7.35
C ILE A 76 3.88 7.79 -6.16
N ALA A 77 3.75 8.62 -5.13
CA ALA A 77 3.06 8.30 -3.88
C ALA A 77 2.17 9.48 -3.44
N ASP A 78 1.20 9.23 -2.55
CA ASP A 78 0.44 10.30 -1.94
C ASP A 78 1.35 11.13 -1.00
N LYS A 79 0.98 12.38 -0.75
CA LYS A 79 1.66 13.20 0.26
C LYS A 79 1.58 12.57 1.65
N ALA A 80 0.54 11.80 1.95
CA ALA A 80 0.41 11.07 3.22
C ALA A 80 1.46 9.95 3.40
N ASP A 81 2.05 9.47 2.30
CA ASP A 81 3.09 8.45 2.29
C ASP A 81 4.49 9.05 2.47
N ASP A 82 4.63 10.38 2.43
CA ASP A 82 5.89 11.09 2.59
C ASP A 82 6.27 11.21 4.08
N SER A 83 7.33 10.48 4.49
CA SER A 83 7.87 10.51 5.85
C SER A 83 8.89 11.63 6.00
N GLN A 84 8.52 12.69 6.72
CA GLN A 84 9.46 13.73 7.16
C GLN A 84 10.03 13.31 8.53
N SER A 85 10.92 12.32 8.56
CA SER A 85 11.63 11.97 9.81
C SER A 85 12.64 13.03 10.21
#